data_AF-A0A9X2WDM2-F1
#
_entry.id   AF-A0A9X2WDM2-F1
#
_cell.length_a   1.000
_cell.length_b   1.000
_cell.length_c   1.000
_cell.angle_alpha   90.00
_cell.angle_beta   90.00
_cell.angle_gamma   90.00
#
_symmetry.space_group_name_H-M   'P 1'
#
loop_
_entity.id
_entity.type
_entity.pdbx_description
1 polymer ?
#
loop_
_entity_poly.entity_id
_entity_poly.type
_entity_poly.pdbx_seq_one_letter_code
_entity_poly.pdbx_strand_id
1 'polypeptide(L)'
;MRNLLTVVVALIWSFQCQADELQGVGIFQTLNKPWFLTALYTAPVGTESHESASAVAPQRLEFKVVEEKISAYRFRQLWQEAFAVVHSDDVWTTYAADLNTFFALVKGPLKANDHLTIEHDGDAAVVTLNYREHARLSASFLPLLVSTLTARIAPIPELKAGLMGELPASEAKSLLLKYDRGEPSLRRIAETARWLRRKDSAVSVQASAATDLQAARVSSL
;
A
#
# COMPACT_ATOMS: atom_id res chain seq x y z
N MET A 1 -3.35 -52.74 -27.65
CA MET A 1 -2.62 -51.58 -27.07
C MET A 1 -2.83 -50.36 -27.94
N ARG A 2 -3.96 -49.67 -27.75
CA ARG A 2 -4.32 -48.39 -28.38
C ARG A 2 -5.56 -47.95 -27.61
N ASN A 3 -5.67 -46.69 -27.21
CA ASN A 3 -6.71 -46.13 -26.31
C ASN A 3 -6.29 -45.91 -24.84
N LEU A 4 -4.99 -45.83 -24.52
CA LEU A 4 -4.55 -45.34 -23.20
C LEU A 4 -3.78 -44.00 -23.26
N LEU A 5 -3.66 -43.38 -24.44
CA LEU A 5 -2.82 -42.19 -24.63
C LEU A 5 -3.59 -40.86 -24.77
N THR A 6 -4.92 -40.88 -24.83
CA THR A 6 -5.73 -39.70 -25.19
C THR A 6 -6.42 -39.00 -24.03
N VAL A 7 -6.15 -39.38 -22.77
CA VAL A 7 -6.82 -38.76 -21.60
C VAL A 7 -5.88 -37.86 -20.79
N VAL A 8 -4.56 -37.93 -20.98
CA VAL A 8 -3.59 -37.15 -20.16
C VAL A 8 -3.38 -35.71 -20.66
N VAL A 9 -3.85 -35.36 -21.86
CA VAL A 9 -3.62 -34.02 -22.46
C VAL A 9 -4.66 -32.96 -22.04
N ALA A 10 -5.73 -33.33 -21.34
CA ALA A 10 -6.83 -32.42 -21.00
C ALA A 10 -6.75 -31.75 -19.60
N LEU A 11 -5.59 -31.79 -18.93
CA LEU A 11 -5.42 -31.23 -17.58
C LEU A 11 -4.37 -30.12 -17.51
N ILE A 12 -4.18 -29.39 -18.61
CA ILE A 12 -3.66 -28.01 -18.53
C ILE A 12 -4.82 -27.17 -18.03
N TRP A 13 -5.06 -27.22 -16.71
CA TRP A 13 -5.86 -26.22 -16.03
C TRP A 13 -5.09 -24.91 -16.19
N SER A 14 -5.53 -24.12 -17.16
CA SER A 14 -5.19 -22.71 -17.24
C SER A 14 -5.57 -22.08 -15.91
N PHE A 15 -4.61 -21.97 -15.00
CA PHE A 15 -4.70 -20.98 -13.93
C PHE A 15 -4.79 -19.64 -14.63
N GLN A 16 -6.01 -19.13 -14.77
CA GLN A 16 -6.21 -17.73 -15.11
C GLN A 16 -5.68 -16.93 -13.93
N CYS A 17 -4.39 -16.60 -13.97
CA CYS A 17 -3.83 -15.52 -13.18
C CYS A 17 -4.42 -14.25 -13.79
N GLN A 18 -5.56 -13.81 -13.26
CA GLN A 18 -6.12 -12.52 -13.64
C GLN A 18 -5.19 -11.46 -13.06
N ALA A 19 -4.47 -10.76 -13.94
CA ALA A 19 -3.62 -9.65 -13.54
C ALA A 19 -4.49 -8.41 -13.27
N ASP A 20 -4.18 -7.68 -12.21
CA ASP A 20 -4.87 -6.42 -11.89
C ASP A 20 -4.74 -5.42 -13.05
N GLU A 21 -5.82 -4.71 -13.33
CA GLU A 21 -5.87 -3.70 -14.38
C GLU A 21 -5.53 -2.32 -13.80
N LEU A 22 -4.67 -1.56 -14.49
CA LEU A 22 -4.39 -0.18 -14.11
C LEU A 22 -5.62 0.69 -14.41
N GLN A 23 -6.29 1.15 -13.37
CA GLN A 23 -7.42 2.06 -13.48
C GLN A 23 -6.95 3.48 -13.83
N GLY A 24 -5.90 3.97 -13.17
CA GLY A 24 -5.48 5.35 -13.34
C GLY A 24 -4.23 5.75 -12.56
N VAL A 25 -3.67 6.90 -12.94
CA VAL A 25 -2.47 7.50 -12.32
C VAL A 25 -2.71 8.98 -12.01
N GLY A 26 -2.21 9.45 -10.88
CA GLY A 26 -2.37 10.82 -10.42
C GLY A 26 -1.18 11.32 -9.61
N ILE A 27 -1.17 12.62 -9.28
CA ILE A 27 -0.18 13.21 -8.37
C ILE A 27 -0.84 13.54 -7.04
N PHE A 28 -0.33 12.95 -5.97
CA PHE A 28 -0.64 13.42 -4.62
C PHE A 28 0.20 14.66 -4.33
N GLN A 29 -0.44 15.82 -4.19
CA GLN A 29 0.20 17.10 -3.92
C GLN A 29 -0.52 17.87 -2.82
N THR A 30 0.21 18.68 -2.06
CA THR A 30 -0.39 19.66 -1.14
C THR A 30 0.23 21.02 -1.38
N LEU A 31 -0.58 22.08 -1.46
CA LEU A 31 -0.12 23.44 -1.75
C LEU A 31 0.77 23.52 -3.02
N ASN A 32 0.34 22.84 -4.10
CA ASN A 32 1.07 22.71 -5.37
C ASN A 32 2.46 22.03 -5.26
N LYS A 33 2.74 21.39 -4.14
CA LYS A 33 3.97 20.61 -3.94
C LYS A 33 3.68 19.12 -4.17
N PRO A 34 4.25 18.48 -5.21
CA PRO A 34 4.02 17.07 -5.50
C PRO A 34 4.81 16.20 -4.52
N TRP A 35 4.14 15.28 -3.83
CA TRP A 35 4.79 14.35 -2.90
C TRP A 35 4.92 12.95 -3.47
N PHE A 36 3.88 12.46 -4.16
CA PHE A 36 3.84 11.12 -4.73
C PHE A 36 3.21 11.11 -6.12
N LEU A 37 3.76 10.27 -7.01
CA LEU A 37 3.01 9.71 -8.14
C LEU A 37 2.24 8.50 -7.62
N THR A 38 0.93 8.47 -7.85
CA THR A 38 0.05 7.44 -7.31
C THR A 38 -0.59 6.68 -8.45
N ALA A 39 -0.70 5.36 -8.32
CA ALA A 39 -1.41 4.51 -9.28
C ALA A 39 -2.42 3.63 -8.55
N LEU A 40 -3.59 3.46 -9.15
CA LEU A 40 -4.65 2.59 -8.66
C LEU A 40 -4.86 1.45 -9.65
N TYR A 41 -4.85 0.23 -9.13
CA TYR A 41 -5.19 -0.97 -9.86
C TYR A 41 -6.44 -1.60 -9.27
N THR A 42 -7.30 -2.10 -10.15
CA THR A 42 -8.60 -2.67 -9.79
C THR A 42 -8.75 -4.05 -10.41
N ALA A 43 -9.70 -4.82 -9.89
CA ALA A 43 -10.05 -6.10 -10.49
C ALA A 43 -10.54 -5.89 -11.95
N PRO A 44 -10.27 -6.82 -12.87
CA PRO A 44 -10.74 -6.70 -14.25
C PRO A 44 -12.26 -6.62 -14.32
N VAL A 45 -12.79 -5.75 -15.18
CA VAL A 45 -14.23 -5.59 -15.39
C VAL A 45 -14.78 -6.83 -16.12
N GLY A 46 -15.20 -7.85 -15.37
CA GLY A 46 -15.76 -9.07 -15.94
C GLY A 46 -16.12 -10.20 -14.97
N THR A 47 -15.90 -10.04 -13.67
CA THR A 47 -16.08 -11.12 -12.68
C THR A 47 -17.28 -10.98 -11.74
N GLU A 48 -18.07 -9.89 -11.80
CA GLU A 48 -19.29 -9.80 -10.99
C GLU A 48 -20.54 -9.68 -11.86
N SER A 49 -21.36 -10.72 -11.72
CA SER A 49 -22.74 -10.84 -12.16
C SER A 49 -23.54 -9.56 -11.93
N HIS A 50 -24.35 -9.23 -12.93
CA HIS A 50 -25.40 -8.22 -12.92
C HIS A 50 -26.23 -8.21 -11.62
N GLU A 51 -25.79 -7.50 -10.58
CA GLU A 51 -26.65 -7.05 -9.47
C GLU A 51 -25.90 -6.07 -8.57
N SER A 52 -25.51 -4.94 -9.15
CA SER A 52 -25.33 -3.61 -8.56
C SER A 52 -24.28 -2.86 -9.38
N ALA A 53 -24.51 -1.60 -9.67
CA ALA A 53 -23.49 -0.69 -10.21
C ALA A 53 -22.42 -0.35 -9.13
N SER A 54 -21.86 -1.39 -8.51
CA SER A 54 -20.86 -1.29 -7.45
C SER A 54 -19.51 -1.02 -8.08
N ALA A 55 -18.83 0.00 -7.56
CA ALA A 55 -17.50 0.40 -7.99
C ALA A 55 -16.53 -0.79 -8.00
N VAL A 56 -15.66 -0.85 -9.01
CA VAL A 56 -14.64 -1.89 -9.15
C VAL A 56 -13.77 -1.92 -7.88
N ALA A 57 -13.64 -3.09 -7.26
CA ALA A 57 -12.92 -3.22 -6.00
C ALA A 57 -11.40 -2.94 -6.19
N PRO A 58 -10.78 -2.12 -5.32
CA PRO A 58 -9.36 -1.83 -5.42
C PRO A 58 -8.53 -3.07 -5.07
N GLN A 59 -7.58 -3.43 -5.94
CA GLN A 59 -6.66 -4.54 -5.72
C GLN A 59 -5.28 -4.06 -5.28
N ARG A 60 -4.81 -2.93 -5.82
CA ARG A 60 -3.50 -2.38 -5.46
C ARG A 60 -3.46 -0.87 -5.57
N LEU A 61 -2.80 -0.22 -4.61
CA LEU A 61 -2.54 1.21 -4.58
C LEU A 61 -1.04 1.43 -4.40
N GLU A 62 -0.44 2.18 -5.32
CA GLU A 62 1.01 2.40 -5.35
C GLU A 62 1.33 3.88 -5.21
N PHE A 63 2.41 4.19 -4.49
CA PHE A 63 2.96 5.52 -4.31
C PHE A 63 4.45 5.50 -4.62
N LYS A 64 4.86 6.28 -5.62
CA LYS A 64 6.27 6.56 -5.92
C LYS A 64 6.62 7.96 -5.44
N VAL A 65 7.61 8.05 -4.55
CA VAL A 65 8.03 9.33 -3.96
C VAL A 65 8.65 10.24 -5.02
N VAL A 66 8.12 11.45 -5.15
CA VAL A 66 8.64 12.47 -6.08
C VAL A 66 9.67 13.36 -5.39
N GLU A 67 9.42 13.71 -4.13
CA GLU A 67 10.29 14.60 -3.36
C GLU A 67 11.63 13.96 -3.01
N GLU A 68 12.68 14.78 -2.94
CA GLU A 68 14.02 14.31 -2.56
C GLU A 68 14.02 13.62 -1.20
N LYS A 69 13.19 14.13 -0.27
CA LYS A 69 13.14 13.65 1.12
C LYS A 69 11.79 13.93 1.77
N ILE A 70 11.18 12.89 2.34
CA ILE A 70 10.00 12.99 3.21
C ILE A 70 10.34 12.36 4.56
N SER A 71 10.33 13.14 5.64
CA SER A 71 10.55 12.59 6.99
C SER A 71 9.36 11.72 7.43
N ALA A 72 9.58 10.80 8.37
CA ALA A 72 8.50 9.99 8.94
C ALA A 72 7.37 10.85 9.54
N TYR A 73 7.74 11.95 10.19
CA TYR A 73 6.78 12.93 10.70
C TYR A 73 5.96 13.56 9.57
N ARG A 74 6.62 14.04 8.50
CA ARG A 74 5.91 14.66 7.38
C ARG A 74 5.03 13.65 6.64
N PHE A 75 5.49 12.42 6.46
CA PHE A 75 4.69 11.33 5.89
C PHE A 75 3.38 11.13 6.69
N ARG A 76 3.48 11.00 8.01
CA ARG A 76 2.29 10.90 8.89
C ARG A 76 1.39 12.13 8.75
N GLN A 77 1.97 13.33 8.76
CA GLN A 77 1.23 14.57 8.65
C GLN A 77 0.43 14.67 7.34
N LEU A 78 1.02 14.29 6.20
CA LEU A 78 0.32 14.30 4.91
C LEU A 78 -0.92 13.39 4.92
N TRP A 79 -0.81 12.22 5.54
CA TRP A 79 -1.95 11.31 5.68
C TRP A 79 -2.98 11.82 6.68
N GLN A 80 -2.57 12.39 7.80
CA GLN A 80 -3.47 13.03 8.77
C GLN A 80 -4.28 14.16 8.13
N GLU A 81 -3.62 15.01 7.33
CA GLU A 81 -4.26 16.08 6.56
C GLU A 81 -5.27 15.50 5.56
N ALA A 82 -4.93 14.44 4.83
CA ALA A 82 -5.84 13.79 3.88
C ALA A 82 -7.06 13.16 4.57
N PHE A 83 -6.86 12.45 5.69
CA PHE A 83 -7.95 11.83 6.43
C PHE A 83 -8.90 12.87 7.03
N ALA A 84 -8.37 13.94 7.61
CA ALA A 84 -9.17 14.98 8.27
C ALA A 84 -10.13 15.73 7.32
N VAL A 85 -9.87 15.71 6.02
CA VAL A 85 -10.77 16.29 5.00
C VAL A 85 -11.98 15.40 4.72
N VAL A 86 -11.81 14.07 4.82
CA VAL A 86 -12.80 13.10 4.32
C VAL A 86 -13.57 12.43 5.45
N HIS A 87 -12.92 12.16 6.58
CA HIS A 87 -13.46 11.35 7.66
C HIS A 87 -13.62 12.17 8.94
N SER A 88 -14.54 11.74 9.80
CA SER A 88 -14.59 12.20 11.18
C SER A 88 -13.46 11.58 12.01
N ASP A 89 -13.34 12.02 13.27
CA ASP A 89 -12.31 11.56 14.20
C ASP A 89 -12.39 10.04 14.51
N ASP A 90 -13.51 9.39 14.18
CA ASP A 90 -13.74 7.96 14.38
C ASP A 90 -12.75 7.09 13.60
N VAL A 91 -12.24 7.54 12.44
CA VAL A 91 -11.23 6.81 11.65
C VAL A 91 -9.99 6.47 12.49
N TRP A 92 -9.59 7.38 13.39
CA TRP A 92 -8.42 7.19 14.26
C TRP A 92 -8.66 6.14 15.34
N THR A 93 -9.93 5.93 15.72
CA THR A 93 -10.31 4.90 16.69
C THR A 93 -10.53 3.55 16.02
N THR A 94 -11.28 3.53 14.91
CA THR A 94 -11.62 2.31 14.16
C THR A 94 -10.38 1.65 13.57
N TYR A 95 -9.46 2.43 13.00
CA TYR A 95 -8.25 1.94 12.34
C TYR A 95 -6.98 2.15 13.18
N ALA A 96 -7.10 2.34 14.50
CA ALA A 96 -5.97 2.69 15.36
C ALA A 96 -4.77 1.74 15.21
N ALA A 97 -5.02 0.43 15.20
CA ALA A 97 -3.97 -0.58 15.08
C ALA A 97 -3.29 -0.55 13.70
N ASP A 98 -4.09 -0.46 12.63
CA ASP A 98 -3.59 -0.42 11.26
C ASP A 98 -2.81 0.87 10.99
N LEU A 99 -3.34 2.02 11.39
CA LEU A 99 -2.69 3.34 11.22
C LEU A 99 -1.39 3.43 12.01
N ASN A 100 -1.36 2.91 13.25
CA ASN A 100 -0.13 2.85 14.03
C ASN A 100 0.92 1.98 13.33
N THR A 101 0.53 0.82 12.81
CA THR A 101 1.42 -0.08 12.08
C THR A 101 1.91 0.55 10.77
N PHE A 102 1.00 1.17 10.01
CA PHE A 102 1.28 1.86 8.76
C PHE A 102 2.28 2.99 8.95
N PHE A 103 2.07 3.90 9.91
CA PHE A 103 3.03 4.97 10.14
C PHE A 103 4.34 4.49 10.74
N ALA A 104 4.33 3.39 11.49
CA ALA A 104 5.53 2.82 12.07
C ALA A 104 6.44 2.14 11.03
N LEU A 105 5.98 1.86 9.80
CA LEU A 105 6.83 1.25 8.75
C LEU A 105 7.95 2.20 8.30
N VAL A 106 7.71 3.51 8.35
CA VAL A 106 8.66 4.54 7.92
C VAL A 106 9.62 4.85 9.08
N LYS A 107 10.74 4.15 9.12
CA LYS A 107 11.75 4.26 10.21
C LYS A 107 12.87 5.28 9.94
N GLY A 108 12.78 5.99 8.81
CA GLY A 108 13.76 6.96 8.33
C GLY A 108 13.12 7.78 7.21
N PRO A 109 13.81 8.78 6.65
CA PRO A 109 13.24 9.57 5.57
C PRO A 109 13.00 8.69 4.34
N LEU A 110 11.82 8.80 3.74
CA LEU A 110 11.60 8.36 2.35
C LEU A 110 12.36 9.30 1.41
N LYS A 111 12.83 8.77 0.29
CA LYS A 111 13.63 9.49 -0.72
C LYS A 111 12.96 9.33 -2.09
N ALA A 112 13.31 10.20 -3.03
CA ALA A 112 12.84 10.12 -4.40
C ALA A 112 13.00 8.69 -4.96
N ASN A 113 11.97 8.23 -5.67
CA ASN A 113 11.80 6.88 -6.21
C ASN A 113 11.63 5.76 -5.17
N ASP A 114 11.52 6.04 -3.87
CA ASP A 114 10.98 5.03 -2.95
C ASP A 114 9.56 4.65 -3.38
N HIS A 115 9.25 3.37 -3.32
CA HIS A 115 8.02 2.79 -3.83
C HIS A 115 7.27 2.10 -2.69
N LEU A 116 6.14 2.67 -2.30
CA LEU A 116 5.23 2.13 -1.29
C LEU A 116 4.01 1.54 -2.02
N THR A 117 3.73 0.28 -1.76
CA THR A 117 2.60 -0.43 -2.37
C THR A 117 1.72 -1.00 -1.27
N ILE A 118 0.41 -0.87 -1.42
CA ILE A 118 -0.60 -1.52 -0.60
C ILE A 118 -1.45 -2.37 -1.53
N GLU A 119 -1.43 -3.68 -1.32
CA GLU A 119 -2.07 -4.66 -2.20
C GLU A 119 -2.97 -5.59 -1.38
N HIS A 120 -4.08 -6.00 -1.98
CA HIS A 120 -4.98 -6.98 -1.40
C HIS A 120 -4.36 -8.39 -1.51
N ASP A 121 -4.25 -9.10 -0.39
CA ASP A 121 -3.75 -10.48 -0.32
C ASP A 121 -4.64 -11.27 0.65
N GLY A 122 -5.63 -11.97 0.10
CA GLY A 122 -6.58 -12.77 0.87
C GLY A 122 -7.41 -11.96 1.84
N ASP A 123 -7.14 -12.09 3.14
CA ASP A 123 -7.82 -11.40 4.24
C ASP A 123 -7.03 -10.20 4.79
N ALA A 124 -5.97 -9.79 4.08
CA ALA A 124 -5.09 -8.70 4.49
C ALA A 124 -4.82 -7.68 3.38
N ALA A 125 -4.44 -6.48 3.81
CA ALA A 125 -3.75 -5.53 2.95
C ALA A 125 -2.25 -5.60 3.24
N VAL A 126 -1.46 -6.08 2.27
CA VAL A 126 -0.01 -6.21 2.37
C VAL A 126 0.63 -4.89 1.97
N VAL A 127 1.44 -4.32 2.87
CA VAL A 127 2.19 -3.10 2.63
C VAL A 127 3.64 -3.44 2.34
N THR A 128 4.09 -3.14 1.13
CA THR A 128 5.49 -3.26 0.74
C THR A 128 6.15 -1.90 0.58
N LEU A 129 7.41 -1.80 0.96
CA LEU A 129 8.26 -0.64 0.69
C LEU A 129 9.50 -1.15 -0.04
N ASN A 130 9.75 -0.61 -1.24
CA ASN A 130 10.86 -0.99 -2.10
C ASN A 130 10.93 -2.52 -2.30
N TYR A 131 9.79 -3.11 -2.65
CA TYR A 131 9.60 -4.55 -2.94
C TYR A 131 9.87 -5.51 -1.77
N ARG A 132 9.84 -5.01 -0.53
CA ARG A 132 9.88 -5.84 0.67
C ARG A 132 8.59 -5.64 1.45
N GLU A 133 8.02 -6.73 1.96
CA GLU A 133 6.88 -6.67 2.88
C GLU A 133 7.31 -6.02 4.20
N HIS A 134 6.62 -4.96 4.60
CA HIS A 134 6.85 -4.23 5.85
C HIS A 134 5.72 -4.41 6.86
N ALA A 135 4.50 -4.69 6.39
CA ALA A 135 3.34 -4.94 7.25
C ALA A 135 2.26 -5.72 6.52
N ARG A 136 1.42 -6.39 7.31
CA ARG A 136 0.08 -6.86 6.93
C ARG A 136 -0.92 -6.12 7.80
N LEU A 137 -1.91 -5.49 7.18
CA LEU A 137 -2.96 -4.70 7.80
C LEU A 137 -4.32 -5.38 7.53
N SER A 138 -5.39 -4.92 8.17
CA SER A 138 -6.73 -5.45 7.87
C SER A 138 -7.07 -5.28 6.37
N ALA A 139 -7.82 -6.23 5.80
CA ALA A 139 -8.31 -6.14 4.41
C ALA A 139 -9.02 -4.82 4.10
N SER A 140 -9.67 -4.21 5.11
CA SER A 140 -10.39 -2.95 4.98
C SER A 140 -9.49 -1.71 4.84
N PHE A 141 -8.18 -1.83 5.06
CA PHE A 141 -7.25 -0.70 5.03
C PHE A 141 -7.00 -0.16 3.61
N LEU A 142 -6.87 -1.03 2.60
CA LEU A 142 -6.73 -0.59 1.21
C LEU A 142 -7.98 0.17 0.74
N PRO A 143 -9.22 -0.35 0.90
CA PRO A 143 -10.44 0.41 0.64
C PRO A 143 -10.49 1.76 1.34
N LEU A 144 -10.06 1.85 2.62
CA LEU A 144 -10.00 3.11 3.36
C LEU A 144 -9.07 4.14 2.67
N LEU A 145 -7.87 3.73 2.27
CA LEU A 145 -6.95 4.64 1.58
C LEU A 145 -7.53 5.10 0.25
N VAL A 146 -8.07 4.18 -0.55
CA VAL A 146 -8.66 4.51 -1.85
C VAL A 146 -9.84 5.46 -1.67
N SER A 147 -10.76 5.18 -0.75
CA SER A 147 -11.92 6.06 -0.49
C SER A 147 -11.50 7.45 -0.02
N THR A 148 -10.38 7.56 0.71
CA THR A 148 -9.83 8.86 1.13
C THR A 148 -9.33 9.67 -0.05
N LEU A 149 -8.67 9.03 -1.01
CA LEU A 149 -8.09 9.70 -2.20
C LEU A 149 -9.13 10.00 -3.29
N THR A 150 -10.22 9.24 -3.34
CA THR A 150 -11.27 9.35 -4.38
C THR A 150 -12.60 9.92 -3.89
N ALA A 151 -12.65 10.41 -2.64
CA ALA A 151 -13.84 10.99 -2.04
C ALA A 151 -14.51 12.07 -2.90
N ARG A 152 -15.81 12.32 -2.70
CA ARG A 152 -16.52 13.40 -3.41
C ARG A 152 -15.85 14.75 -3.21
N ILE A 153 -15.51 15.06 -1.95
CA ILE A 153 -14.65 16.16 -1.57
C ILE A 153 -13.28 15.54 -1.31
N ALA A 154 -12.58 15.20 -2.39
CA ALA A 154 -11.23 14.66 -2.27
C ALA A 154 -10.29 15.76 -1.77
N PRO A 155 -9.28 15.42 -0.94
CA PRO A 155 -8.25 16.37 -0.53
C PRO A 155 -7.53 17.01 -1.73
N ILE A 156 -7.47 16.28 -2.84
CA ILE A 156 -6.75 16.64 -4.07
C ILE A 156 -7.62 16.24 -5.27
N PRO A 157 -8.47 17.12 -5.80
CA PRO A 157 -9.40 16.81 -6.90
C PRO A 157 -8.71 16.25 -8.15
N GLU A 158 -7.53 16.76 -8.50
CA GLU A 158 -6.76 16.30 -9.66
C GLU A 158 -6.22 14.88 -9.46
N LEU A 159 -5.85 14.52 -8.23
CA LEU A 159 -5.46 13.15 -7.90
C LEU A 159 -6.63 12.20 -8.13
N LYS A 160 -7.81 12.55 -7.63
CA LYS A 160 -9.02 11.76 -7.86
C LYS A 160 -9.27 11.58 -9.36
N ALA A 161 -9.29 12.67 -10.13
CA ALA A 161 -9.51 12.57 -11.58
C ALA A 161 -8.48 11.64 -12.25
N GLY A 162 -7.21 11.71 -11.83
CA GLY A 162 -6.16 10.80 -12.29
C GLY A 162 -6.41 9.35 -11.94
N LEU A 163 -6.72 9.06 -10.68
CA LEU A 163 -6.97 7.69 -10.21
C LEU A 163 -8.26 7.10 -10.79
N MET A 164 -9.25 7.91 -11.14
CA MET A 164 -10.50 7.47 -11.75
C MET A 164 -10.41 7.39 -13.28
N GLY A 165 -9.28 7.75 -13.89
CA GLY A 165 -9.10 7.72 -15.35
C GLY A 165 -9.81 8.86 -16.09
N GLU A 166 -10.13 9.94 -15.39
CA GLU A 166 -10.91 11.08 -15.89
C GLU A 166 -10.02 12.21 -16.47
N LEU A 167 -8.69 12.07 -16.39
CA LEU A 167 -7.76 13.07 -16.95
C LEU A 167 -7.75 13.06 -18.49
N PRO A 168 -7.44 14.20 -19.13
CA PRO A 168 -7.17 14.25 -20.56
C PRO A 168 -6.07 13.27 -20.98
N ALA A 169 -6.24 12.62 -22.13
CA ALA A 169 -5.34 11.56 -22.60
C ALA A 169 -3.85 11.97 -22.67
N SER A 170 -3.56 13.22 -23.06
CA SER A 170 -2.19 13.75 -23.09
C SER A 170 -1.56 13.87 -21.70
N GLU A 171 -2.36 14.28 -20.71
CA GLU A 171 -1.92 14.41 -19.33
C GLU A 171 -1.74 13.04 -18.68
N ALA A 172 -2.71 12.14 -18.83
CA ALA A 172 -2.63 10.76 -18.37
C ALA A 172 -1.37 10.05 -18.93
N LYS A 173 -1.09 10.21 -20.24
CA LYS A 173 0.12 9.66 -20.87
C LYS A 173 1.41 10.23 -20.27
N SER A 174 1.45 11.54 -19.99
CA SER A 174 2.61 12.19 -19.37
C SER A 174 2.86 11.67 -17.95
N LEU A 175 1.79 11.48 -17.17
CA LEU A 175 1.88 10.91 -15.83
C LEU A 175 2.33 9.45 -15.84
N LEU A 176 1.79 8.63 -16.74
CA LEU A 176 2.18 7.24 -16.91
C LEU A 176 3.68 7.11 -17.24
N LEU A 177 4.18 7.91 -18.18
CA LEU A 177 5.61 7.93 -18.51
C LEU A 177 6.50 8.34 -17.32
N LYS A 178 6.04 9.23 -16.44
CA LYS A 178 6.79 9.58 -15.22
C LYS A 178 6.74 8.45 -14.20
N TYR A 179 5.57 7.82 -14.05
CA TYR A 179 5.35 6.70 -13.16
C TYR A 179 6.24 5.50 -13.51
N ASP A 180 6.34 5.14 -14.79
CA ASP A 180 7.13 4.00 -15.27
C ASP A 180 8.65 4.17 -15.10
N ARG A 181 9.13 5.40 -14.90
CA ARG A 181 10.57 5.70 -14.78
C ARG A 181 11.11 5.65 -13.35
N GLY A 182 10.25 5.80 -12.35
CA GLY A 182 10.68 5.92 -10.96
C GLY A 182 10.90 4.56 -10.32
N GLU A 183 12.15 4.12 -10.17
CA GLU A 183 12.47 2.89 -9.44
C GLU A 183 13.56 3.11 -8.37
N PRO A 184 13.45 2.47 -7.19
CA PRO A 184 14.44 2.59 -6.13
C PRO A 184 15.74 1.87 -6.52
N SER A 185 16.88 2.51 -6.22
CA SER A 185 18.20 1.86 -6.40
C SER A 185 18.38 0.64 -5.49
N LEU A 186 19.23 -0.31 -5.89
CA LEU A 186 19.58 -1.49 -5.06
C LEU A 186 20.11 -1.10 -3.67
N ARG A 187 20.93 -0.05 -3.59
CA ARG A 187 21.40 0.49 -2.30
C ARG A 187 20.24 0.92 -1.41
N ARG A 188 19.22 1.54 -2.00
CA ARG A 188 18.05 2.05 -1.28
C ARG A 188 17.13 0.92 -0.82
N ILE A 189 16.92 -0.09 -1.66
CA ILE A 189 16.21 -1.33 -1.28
C ILE A 189 16.90 -1.98 -0.08
N ALA A 190 18.24 -2.11 -0.11
CA ALA A 190 18.99 -2.66 1.02
C ALA A 190 18.90 -1.79 2.29
N GLU A 191 18.91 -0.46 2.16
CA GLU A 191 18.77 0.48 3.28
C GLU A 191 17.40 0.33 3.97
N THR A 192 16.32 0.28 3.19
CA THR A 192 14.95 0.16 3.70
C THR A 192 14.64 -1.24 4.23
N ALA A 193 15.18 -2.29 3.64
CA ALA A 193 15.07 -3.66 4.17
C ALA A 193 15.66 -3.82 5.59
N ARG A 194 16.69 -3.03 5.95
CA ARG A 194 17.23 -3.02 7.33
C ARG A 194 16.24 -2.49 8.37
N TRP A 195 15.19 -1.79 7.95
CA TRP A 195 14.16 -1.29 8.87
C TRP A 195 13.32 -2.42 9.46
N LEU A 196 13.22 -3.56 8.76
CA LEU A 196 12.53 -4.77 9.23
C LEU A 196 13.21 -5.35 10.48
N ARG A 197 14.55 -5.42 10.47
CA ARG A 197 15.35 -5.97 11.58
C ARG A 197 15.19 -5.20 12.90
N ARG A 198 14.83 -3.90 12.84
CA ARG A 198 14.62 -3.10 14.05
C ARG A 198 13.36 -3.50 14.83
N LYS A 199 12.40 -4.20 14.21
CA LYS A 199 11.20 -4.70 14.89
C LYS A 199 11.56 -5.82 15.88
N ASP A 200 12.48 -6.71 15.50
CA ASP A 200 12.84 -7.88 16.31
C ASP A 200 13.71 -7.53 17.52
N SER A 201 14.60 -6.54 17.40
CA SER A 201 15.51 -6.16 18.48
C SER A 201 14.82 -5.48 19.66
N ALA A 202 13.69 -4.82 19.46
CA ALA A 202 12.95 -4.16 20.56
C ALA A 202 12.11 -5.18 21.36
N VAL A 203 11.53 -6.18 20.68
CA VAL A 203 10.73 -7.23 21.31
C VAL A 203 11.61 -8.21 22.09
N SER A 204 12.79 -8.56 21.57
CA SER A 204 13.71 -9.48 22.26
C SER A 204 14.33 -8.89 23.53
N VAL A 205 14.62 -7.58 23.55
CA VAL A 205 15.15 -6.88 24.73
C VAL A 205 14.08 -6.74 25.83
N GLN A 206 12.81 -6.50 25.45
CA GLN A 206 11.71 -6.45 26.43
C GLN A 206 11.36 -7.82 27.01
N ALA A 207 11.44 -8.88 26.22
CA ALA A 207 11.23 -10.26 26.69
C ALA A 207 12.34 -10.72 27.66
N SER A 208 13.61 -10.37 27.39
CA SER A 208 14.72 -10.65 28.31
C SER A 208 14.58 -9.86 29.62
N ALA A 209 14.25 -8.56 29.56
CA ALA A 209 14.11 -7.75 30.76
C ALA A 209 12.95 -8.20 31.67
N ALA A 210 11.83 -8.66 31.10
CA ALA A 210 10.72 -9.22 31.87
C ALA A 210 11.09 -10.56 32.53
N THR A 211 11.89 -11.37 31.85
CA THR A 211 12.39 -12.66 32.36
C THR A 211 13.39 -12.45 33.51
N ASP A 212 14.28 -11.46 33.40
CA ASP A 212 15.26 -11.13 34.43
C ASP A 212 14.60 -10.55 35.70
N LEU A 213 13.54 -9.75 35.54
CA LEU A 213 12.74 -9.22 36.66
C LEU A 213 11.93 -10.30 37.39
N GLN A 214 11.46 -11.34 36.67
CA GLN A 214 10.80 -12.48 37.28
C GLN A 214 11.79 -13.39 38.00
N ALA A 215 12.96 -13.66 37.42
CA ALA A 215 14.02 -14.44 38.06
C ALA A 215 14.53 -13.78 39.36
N ALA A 216 14.66 -12.45 39.37
CA ALA A 216 15.09 -11.70 40.56
C ALA A 216 14.09 -11.73 41.73
N ARG A 217 12.79 -11.90 41.45
CA ARG A 217 11.74 -11.99 42.49
C ARG A 217 11.64 -13.37 43.15
N VAL A 218 12.07 -14.44 42.46
CA VAL A 218 11.99 -15.81 42.98
C VAL A 218 13.18 -16.15 43.88
N SER A 219 14.35 -15.52 43.69
CA SER A 219 15.55 -15.70 44.54
C SER A 219 15.50 -14.98 45.89
N SER A 220 14.45 -14.21 46.18
CA SER A 220 14.30 -13.44 47.43
C SER A 220 13.29 -14.04 48.42
N LEU A 221 12.95 -15.33 48.29
CA LEU A 221 12.11 -16.11 49.20
C LEU A 221 12.89 -17.33 49.69
#